data_AF-A0A6B3FL68-F1
#
_entry.id   AF-A0A6B3FL68-F1
#
_cell.length_a   1.000
_cell.length_b   1.000
_cell.length_c   1.000
_cell.angle_alpha   90.00
_cell.angle_beta   90.00
_cell.angle_gamma   90.00
#
_symmetry.space_group_name_H-M   'P 1'
#
loop_
_entity.id
_entity.type
_entity.pdbx_description
1 polymer ?
#
loop_
_entity_poly.entity_id
_entity_poly.type
_entity_poly.pdbx_seq_one_letter_code
_entity_poly.pdbx_strand_id
1 'polypeptide(L)' 'ITPGRDVHVDPQAYVAHHGDVRNKLSTAVGWRDMVGRGSGEAFQLELSGNGAVYVQASEEKL' A
#
# COMPACT_ATOMS: atom_id res chain seq x y z
N ILE A 1 -9.44 3.89 9.48
CA ILE A 1 -10.15 3.25 8.34
C ILE A 1 -11.54 2.85 8.77
N THR A 2 -12.51 3.09 7.90
CA THR A 2 -13.91 2.75 8.11
C THR A 2 -14.37 1.80 7.01
N PRO A 3 -15.29 0.87 7.31
CA PRO A 3 -15.83 -0.05 6.31
C PRO A 3 -16.36 0.70 5.07
N GLY A 4 -16.11 0.15 3.89
CA GLY A 4 -16.52 0.72 2.60
C GLY A 4 -15.58 1.79 2.03
N ARG A 5 -14.45 2.07 2.69
CA ARG A 5 -13.40 2.94 2.14
C ARG A 5 -12.02 2.33 2.34
N ASP A 6 -11.47 1.82 1.25
CA ASP A 6 -10.14 1.25 1.24
C ASP A 6 -9.08 2.35 1.19
N VAL A 7 -7.95 2.12 1.84
CA VAL A 7 -6.82 3.05 1.90
C VAL A 7 -5.58 2.38 1.34
N HIS A 8 -4.88 3.10 0.47
CA HIS A 8 -3.62 2.66 -0.11
C HIS A 8 -2.46 3.29 0.65
N VAL A 9 -1.49 2.46 1.04
CA VAL A 9 -0.31 2.87 1.79
C VAL A 9 0.93 2.34 1.06
N ASP A 10 2.04 3.06 1.17
CA ASP A 10 3.33 2.54 0.75
C ASP A 10 3.71 1.32 1.62
N PRO A 11 4.03 0.15 1.03
CA PRO A 11 4.37 -1.05 1.82
C PRO A 11 5.55 -0.85 2.78
N GLN A 12 6.51 0.02 2.46
CA GLN A 12 7.68 0.28 3.30
C GLN A 12 7.35 1.24 4.46
N ALA A 13 6.37 2.12 4.27
CA ALA A 13 5.88 3.01 5.33
C ALA A 13 4.93 2.32 6.31
N TYR A 14 4.37 1.15 6.00
CA TYR A 14 3.44 0.47 6.89
C TYR A 14 4.15 -0.11 8.13
N VAL A 15 3.64 0.22 9.32
CA VAL A 15 4.20 -0.27 10.60
C VAL A 15 3.28 -1.30 11.25
N ALA A 16 2.01 -0.94 11.47
CA ALA A 16 1.05 -1.79 12.17
C ALA A 16 -0.39 -1.35 11.92
N HIS A 17 -1.36 -2.17 12.32
CA HIS A 17 -2.77 -1.79 12.42
C HIS A 17 -3.40 -2.35 13.69
N HIS A 18 -4.54 -1.78 14.08
CA HIS A 18 -5.36 -2.24 15.18
C HIS A 18 -6.85 -2.25 14.78
N GLY A 19 -7.56 -3.33 15.09
CA GLY A 19 -8.97 -3.56 14.72
C GLY A 19 -9.14 -4.65 13.65
N ASP A 20 -10.35 -4.77 13.09
CA ASP A 20 -10.64 -5.68 11.98
C ASP A 20 -10.18 -5.03 10.67
N VAL A 21 -8.88 -5.13 10.42
CA VAL A 21 -8.22 -4.55 9.25
C VAL A 21 -7.63 -5.65 8.41
N ARG A 22 -8.01 -5.69 7.14
CA ARG A 22 -7.42 -6.61 6.16
C ARG A 22 -6.34 -5.89 5.38
N ASN A 23 -5.21 -6.57 5.25
CA ASN A 23 -4.07 -6.10 4.48
C ASN A 23 -3.94 -6.94 3.20
N LYS A 24 -3.92 -6.28 2.06
CA LYS A 24 -3.74 -6.89 0.76
C LYS A 24 -2.59 -6.22 0.02
N LEU A 25 -1.45 -6.92 -0.05
CA LEU A 25 -0.34 -6.53 -0.90
C LEU A 25 -0.61 -6.99 -2.33
N SER A 26 -0.70 -6.03 -3.26
CA SER A 26 -0.89 -6.31 -4.68
C SER A 26 0.36 -5.88 -5.45
N THR A 27 0.88 -6.76 -6.29
CA THR A 27 1.93 -6.43 -7.25
C THR A 27 1.28 -6.10 -8.58
N ALA A 28 1.49 -4.86 -9.05
CA ALA A 28 1.11 -4.50 -10.41
C ALA A 28 2.21 -4.97 -11.38
N VAL A 29 2.29 -6.29 -11.61
CA VAL A 29 3.00 -6.84 -12.77
C VAL A 29 2.11 -6.61 -14.00
N GLY A 30 1.93 -5.35 -14.37
CA GLY A 30 0.80 -4.90 -15.19
C GLY A 30 1.25 -4.16 -16.43
N TRP A 31 1.50 -4.90 -17.52
CA TRP A 31 1.64 -4.46 -18.92
C TRP A 31 2.71 -3.39 -19.26
N ARG A 32 3.09 -2.50 -18.33
CA ARG A 32 4.13 -1.48 -18.49
C ARG A 32 5.53 -2.11 -18.55
N ASP A 33 5.77 -3.18 -17.80
CA ASP A 33 6.98 -4.01 -17.94
C ASP A 33 7.13 -4.62 -19.34
N MET A 34 5.99 -4.84 -20.03
CA MET A 34 5.96 -5.40 -21.39
C MET A 34 6.13 -4.36 -22.51
N VAL A 35 5.82 -3.08 -22.26
CA VAL A 35 5.75 -2.03 -23.30
C VAL A 35 6.99 -1.12 -23.36
N GLY A 36 7.83 -1.07 -22.32
CA GLY A 36 9.15 -0.46 -22.51
C GLY A 36 9.80 0.11 -21.26
N ARG A 37 11.00 -0.43 -20.98
CA ARG A 37 12.07 0.17 -20.18
C ARG A 37 11.70 0.62 -18.78
N GLY A 38 11.69 -0.36 -17.88
CA GLY A 38 11.88 -0.14 -16.45
C GLY A 38 11.44 -1.39 -15.71
N SER A 39 12.35 -2.01 -14.95
CA SER A 39 12.09 -3.15 -14.05
C SER A 39 11.25 -2.69 -12.84
N GLY A 40 10.13 -2.04 -13.09
CA GLY A 40 9.38 -1.25 -12.11
C GLY A 40 8.27 -2.06 -11.48
N GLU A 41 8.64 -3.07 -10.68
CA GLU A 41 7.68 -3.75 -9.81
C GLU A 41 7.05 -2.72 -8.86
N ALA A 42 5.81 -2.32 -9.16
CA ALA A 42 5.02 -1.46 -8.30
C ALA A 42 4.24 -2.32 -7.31
N PHE A 43 4.64 -2.24 -6.04
CA PHE A 43 3.92 -2.85 -4.93
C PHE A 43 2.93 -1.85 -4.35
N GLN A 44 1.68 -2.26 -4.15
CA GLN A 44 0.64 -1.44 -3.56
C GLN A 44 0.03 -2.17 -2.35
N LEU A 45 0.03 -1.52 -1.19
CA LEU A 45 -0.60 -2.04 0.02
C LEU A 45 -2.01 -1.47 0.15
N GLU A 46 -3.03 -2.32 0.08
CA GLU A 46 -4.43 -1.95 0.30
C GLU A 46 -4.88 -2.39 1.70
N LEU A 47 -5.49 -1.46 2.43
CA LEU A 47 -6.01 -1.65 3.79
C LEU A 47 -7.51 -1.38 3.80
N SER A 48 -8.29 -2.37 4.23
CA SER A 48 -9.75 -2.30 4.30
C SER A 48 -10.27 -2.74 5.66
N GLY A 49 -11.46 -2.28 6.05
CA GLY A 49 -12.13 -2.67 7.30
C GLY A 49 -12.27 -1.53 8.31
N ASN A 50 -12.35 -1.87 9.60
CA ASN A 50 -12.58 -0.93 10.69
C ASN A 50 -11.41 -0.94 11.67
N GLY A 51 -10.72 0.20 11.83
CA GLY A 51 -9.58 0.29 12.73
C GLY A 51 -8.66 1.47 12.48
N ALA A 52 -7.49 1.41 13.11
CA ALA A 52 -6.40 2.37 12.96
C ALA A 52 -5.22 1.73 12.21
N VAL A 53 -4.50 2.54 11.43
CA VAL A 53 -3.28 2.15 10.71
C VAL A 53 -2.17 3.09 11.16
N TYR A 54 -1.03 2.52 11.52
CA TYR A 54 0.17 3.23 11.89
C TYR A 54 1.15 3.14 10.72
N VAL A 55 1.55 4.30 10.22
CA VAL A 55 2.53 4.44 9.15
C VAL A 55 3.72 5.25 9.66
N GLN A 56 4.91 4.90 9.19
CA GLN A 56 6.10 5.71 9.35
C GLN A 56 6.00 6.89 8.38
N ALA A 57 6.13 8.10 8.90
CA ALA A 57 6.27 9.27 8.05
C ALA A 57 7.61 9.15 7.33
N SER A 58 7.59 8.94 6.02
CA SER A 58 8.81 9.04 5.23
C SER A 58 9.17 10.52 5.15
N GLU A 59 10.30 10.92 5.71
CA GLU A 59 10.84 12.26 5.49
C GLU A 59 11.08 12.41 3.99
N GLU A 60 10.46 13.43 3.38
CA GLU A 60 10.73 13.80 2.01
C GLU A 60 12.21 14.17 1.93
N LYS A 61 13.00 13.35 1.24
CA LYS A 61 14.41 13.66 0.99
C LYS A 61 14.43 14.89 0.09
N LEU A 62 14.64 16.07 0.71
CA LEU A 62 14.92 17.34 0.05
C LEU A 62 16.02 17.19 -1.02
#